data_AF-A0A401Q329-F1
#
_entry.id   AF-A0A401Q329-F1
#
_cell.length_a   1.000
_cell.length_b   1.000
_cell.length_c   1.000
_cell.angle_alpha   90.00
_cell.angle_beta   90.00
_cell.angle_gamma   90.00
#
_symmetry.space_group_name_H-M   'P 1'
#
loop_
_entity.id
_entity.type
_entity.pdbx_description
1 polymer ?
#
loop_
_entity_poly.entity_id
_entity_poly.type
_entity_poly.pdbx_seq_one_letter_code
_entity_poly.pdbx_strand_id
1 'polypeptide(L)'
;MKKKLKARTKQLKGEVCEPNPCENGGTCMTGLADGPFSCDCPEGFTDPNCSSILEVGACQPNPCHNGGTCEVSDTYRGDTFIGYICRCPDGFSGIHCQHSAFGKQQKLSTSQAFDSKPEDIAKDESDDTN
;
A
#
# COMPACT_ATOMS: atom_id res chain seq x y z
N MET A 1 15.44 33.51 -24.13
CA MET A 1 16.18 32.25 -23.89
C MET A 1 15.56 31.55 -22.69
N LYS A 2 14.73 30.52 -22.92
CA LYS A 2 14.04 29.79 -21.85
C LYS A 2 15.07 28.96 -21.09
N LYS A 3 15.52 29.44 -19.93
CA LYS A 3 16.35 28.66 -19.01
C LYS A 3 15.50 27.47 -18.58
N LYS A 4 15.77 26.29 -19.15
CA LYS A 4 15.18 25.03 -18.69
C LYS A 4 15.60 24.90 -17.22
N LEU A 5 14.63 25.10 -16.32
CA LEU A 5 14.77 24.80 -14.91
C LEU A 5 14.97 23.28 -14.85
N LYS A 6 16.23 22.83 -14.88
CA LYS A 6 16.55 21.47 -14.47
C LYS A 6 16.23 21.45 -12.98
N ALA A 7 15.10 20.85 -12.63
CA ALA A 7 14.83 20.44 -11.27
C ALA A 7 16.01 19.54 -10.85
N ARG A 8 17.02 20.14 -10.24
CA ARG A 8 18.01 19.39 -9.49
C ARG A 8 17.28 18.99 -8.23
N THR A 9 16.68 17.80 -8.24
CA THR A 9 16.48 17.01 -7.02
C THR A 9 17.85 16.91 -6.38
N LYS A 10 18.13 17.85 -5.46
CA LYS A 10 19.41 17.92 -4.78
C LYS A 10 19.39 16.74 -3.82
N GLN A 11 20.15 15.71 -4.16
CA GLN A 11 20.64 14.70 -3.22
C GLN A 11 21.23 15.44 -2.01
N LEU A 12 20.45 15.65 -0.96
CA LEU A 12 20.93 16.28 0.26
C LEU A 12 21.62 15.18 1.06
N LYS A 13 22.93 15.04 0.84
CA LYS A 13 23.79 14.18 1.65
C LYS A 13 23.86 14.77 3.06
N GLY A 14 23.03 14.28 3.98
CA GLY A 14 23.02 14.65 5.41
C GLY A 14 23.82 13.66 6.25
N GLU A 15 24.07 13.97 7.54
CA GLU A 15 24.79 13.09 8.48
C GLU A 15 24.19 11.67 8.52
N VAL A 16 22.86 11.56 8.38
CA VAL A 16 22.13 10.28 8.33
C VAL A 16 22.40 9.43 7.10
N CYS A 17 23.04 9.98 6.06
CA CYS A 17 23.46 9.24 4.85
C CYS A 17 24.96 8.91 4.86
N GLU A 18 25.68 9.11 5.97
CA GLU A 18 27.10 8.77 6.08
C GLU A 18 27.37 7.96 7.36
N PRO A 19 27.71 6.66 7.25
CA PRO A 19 27.86 5.89 6.00
C PRO A 19 26.51 5.69 5.28
N ASN A 20 26.54 5.45 3.95
CA ASN A 20 25.32 5.27 3.16
C ASN A 20 24.50 4.08 3.71
N PRO A 21 23.29 4.28 4.23
CA PRO A 21 22.46 3.21 4.76
C PRO A 21 21.75 2.39 3.68
N CYS A 22 21.76 2.86 2.43
CA CYS A 22 21.12 2.17 1.31
C CYS A 22 22.07 1.12 0.71
N GLU A 23 21.61 -0.12 0.65
CA GLU A 23 22.31 -1.27 0.09
C GLU A 23 22.15 -1.37 -1.42
N ASN A 24 22.89 -2.29 -2.05
CA ASN A 24 22.76 -2.67 -3.47
C ASN A 24 22.83 -1.51 -4.49
N GLY A 25 23.48 -0.40 -4.14
CA GLY A 25 23.58 0.77 -5.00
C GLY A 25 22.41 1.76 -4.87
N GLY A 26 21.59 1.60 -3.83
CA GLY A 26 20.53 2.54 -3.48
C GLY A 26 21.06 3.93 -3.13
N THR A 27 20.21 4.91 -3.39
CA THR A 27 20.56 6.33 -3.38
C THR A 27 19.88 7.04 -2.20
N CYS A 28 20.65 7.37 -1.15
CA CYS A 28 20.13 7.95 0.10
C CYS A 28 19.69 9.41 -0.04
N MET A 29 18.40 9.67 0.20
CA MET A 29 17.76 10.98 0.13
C MET A 29 17.37 11.45 1.54
N THR A 30 17.55 12.74 1.83
CA THR A 30 17.13 13.36 3.09
C THR A 30 16.15 14.51 2.86
N GLY A 31 15.51 15.00 3.92
CA GLY A 31 14.57 16.13 3.85
C GLY A 31 13.16 15.73 3.41
N LEU A 32 12.77 14.48 3.70
CA LEU A 32 11.45 13.94 3.42
C LEU A 32 10.51 14.21 4.61
N ALA A 33 9.21 14.31 4.34
CA ALA A 33 8.21 14.55 5.40
C ALA A 33 8.06 13.34 6.34
N ASP A 34 8.40 12.15 5.85
CA ASP A 34 8.03 10.88 6.46
C ASP A 34 9.17 10.23 7.26
N GLY A 35 10.31 10.92 7.41
CA GLY A 35 11.46 10.40 8.15
C GLY A 35 12.78 11.13 7.89
N PRO A 36 13.86 10.74 8.61
CA PRO A 36 15.17 11.37 8.49
C PRO A 36 15.86 11.11 7.14
N PHE A 37 15.62 9.94 6.53
CA PHE A 37 16.12 9.56 5.22
C PHE A 37 15.17 8.57 4.52
N SER A 38 15.35 8.37 3.21
CA SER A 38 14.78 7.27 2.43
C SER A 38 15.75 6.85 1.34
N CYS A 39 15.65 5.61 0.88
CA CYS A 39 16.47 5.08 -0.19
C CYS A 39 15.69 5.01 -1.51
N ASP A 40 16.24 5.61 -2.56
CA ASP A 40 15.80 5.36 -3.94
C ASP A 40 16.45 4.05 -4.41
N CYS A 41 15.65 3.00 -4.55
CA CYS A 41 16.14 1.65 -4.83
C CYS A 41 16.30 1.40 -6.34
N PRO A 42 17.40 0.75 -6.76
CA PRO A 42 17.55 0.31 -8.14
C PRO A 42 16.49 -0.73 -8.51
N GLU A 43 16.26 -0.89 -9.81
CA GLU A 43 15.33 -1.89 -10.33
C GLU A 43 15.64 -3.29 -9.79
N GLY A 44 14.63 -3.97 -9.29
CA GLY A 44 14.78 -5.31 -8.70
C GLY A 44 15.16 -5.31 -7.22
N PHE A 45 15.25 -4.16 -6.55
CA PHE A 45 15.45 -4.07 -5.10
C PHE A 45 14.28 -3.37 -4.41
N THR A 46 14.04 -3.75 -3.16
CA THR A 46 12.99 -3.21 -2.30
C THR A 46 13.44 -3.16 -0.84
N ASP A 47 12.51 -2.82 0.05
CA ASP A 47 12.68 -2.48 1.46
C ASP A 47 13.31 -1.09 1.70
N PRO A 48 13.14 -0.51 2.90
CA PRO A 48 13.59 0.85 3.21
C PRO A 48 15.08 1.12 2.97
N ASN A 49 15.90 0.07 2.91
CA ASN A 49 17.34 0.12 2.68
C ASN A 49 17.76 -0.59 1.38
N CYS A 50 16.84 -0.97 0.50
CA CYS A 50 17.14 -1.66 -0.77
C CYS A 50 17.88 -3.00 -0.61
N SER A 51 17.77 -3.66 0.55
CA SER A 51 18.47 -4.94 0.80
C SER A 51 17.80 -6.13 0.12
N SER A 52 16.48 -6.10 0.00
CA SER A 52 15.71 -7.24 -0.50
C SER A 52 15.58 -7.18 -2.01
N ILE A 53 15.58 -8.35 -2.64
CA ILE A 53 15.38 -8.49 -4.08
C ILE A 53 13.87 -8.59 -4.34
N LEU A 54 13.39 -7.76 -5.25
CA LEU A 54 12.06 -7.88 -5.81
C LEU A 54 12.06 -9.04 -6.81
N GLU A 55 11.35 -10.13 -6.52
CA GLU A 55 11.30 -11.28 -7.41
C GLU A 55 10.57 -10.95 -8.73
N VAL A 56 11.34 -10.63 -9.76
CA VAL A 56 10.83 -10.32 -11.11
C VAL A 56 10.03 -11.48 -11.72
N GLY A 57 10.29 -12.72 -11.26
CA GLY A 57 9.57 -13.93 -11.67
C GLY A 57 8.24 -14.18 -10.95
N ALA A 58 7.87 -13.35 -9.96
CA ALA A 58 6.70 -13.60 -9.11
C ALA A 58 5.36 -13.64 -9.87
N CYS A 59 5.31 -13.00 -11.05
CA CYS A 59 4.15 -13.02 -11.93
C CYS A 59 4.20 -14.06 -13.05
N GLN A 60 5.19 -14.97 -13.07
CA GLN A 60 5.36 -15.94 -14.15
C GLN A 60 5.51 -17.39 -13.63
N PRO A 61 4.52 -18.27 -13.90
CA PRO A 61 3.26 -18.02 -14.60
C PRO A 61 2.32 -17.09 -13.81
N ASN A 62 1.37 -16.42 -14.47
CA ASN A 62 0.44 -15.49 -13.81
C ASN A 62 -0.32 -16.21 -12.68
N PRO A 63 -0.10 -15.84 -11.40
CA PRO A 63 -0.73 -16.49 -10.25
C PRO A 63 -2.19 -16.05 -10.05
N CYS A 64 -2.62 -14.97 -10.69
CA CYS A 64 -3.95 -14.41 -10.52
C CYS A 64 -5.01 -15.19 -11.31
N HIS A 65 -6.10 -15.54 -10.66
CA HIS A 65 -7.24 -16.23 -11.27
C HIS A 65 -8.27 -15.24 -11.86
N ASN A 66 -9.25 -15.79 -12.57
CA ASN A 66 -10.44 -15.07 -13.06
C ASN A 66 -10.15 -13.80 -13.88
N GLY A 67 -9.02 -13.79 -14.62
CA GLY A 67 -8.61 -12.64 -15.44
C GLY A 67 -7.92 -11.53 -14.65
N GLY A 68 -7.46 -11.81 -13.42
CA GLY A 68 -6.67 -10.86 -12.65
C GLY A 68 -5.33 -10.50 -13.31
N THR A 69 -4.94 -9.24 -13.14
CA THR A 69 -3.63 -8.73 -13.60
C THR A 69 -2.62 -8.85 -12.47
N CYS A 70 -1.50 -9.51 -12.73
CA CYS A 70 -0.40 -9.60 -11.77
C CYS A 70 0.54 -8.40 -11.91
N GLU A 71 0.92 -7.82 -10.78
CA GLU A 71 1.95 -6.79 -10.69
C GLU A 71 2.98 -7.23 -9.65
N VAL A 72 4.26 -7.23 -10.05
CA VAL A 72 5.36 -7.51 -9.12
C VAL A 72 5.38 -6.41 -8.05
N SER A 73 5.44 -6.81 -6.79
CA SER A 73 5.31 -5.92 -5.63
C SER A 73 6.00 -6.52 -4.42
N ASP A 74 6.49 -5.67 -3.53
CA ASP A 74 7.13 -6.04 -2.26
C ASP A 74 6.14 -6.44 -1.15
N THR A 75 5.06 -7.12 -1.51
CA THR A 75 3.99 -7.45 -0.56
C THR A 75 4.40 -8.62 0.35
N TYR A 76 4.09 -8.47 1.64
CA TYR A 76 4.26 -9.50 2.68
C TYR A 76 2.92 -9.97 3.24
N ARG A 77 2.86 -11.23 3.67
CA ARG A 77 1.78 -11.78 4.50
C ARG A 77 2.35 -12.34 5.79
N GLY A 78 2.32 -11.53 6.85
CA GLY A 78 3.12 -11.80 8.05
C GLY A 78 4.60 -11.75 7.68
N ASP A 79 5.38 -12.74 8.11
CA ASP A 79 6.81 -12.83 7.82
C ASP A 79 7.13 -13.45 6.44
N THR A 80 6.11 -13.76 5.63
CA THR A 80 6.28 -14.39 4.31
C THR A 80 6.23 -13.34 3.20
N PHE A 81 7.31 -13.23 2.44
CA PHE A 81 7.37 -12.44 1.22
C PHE A 81 6.55 -13.12 0.10
N ILE A 82 5.67 -12.37 -0.56
CA ILE A 82 4.84 -12.87 -1.68
C ILE A 82 5.42 -12.44 -3.03
N GLY A 83 5.96 -11.22 -3.14
CA GLY A 83 6.60 -10.75 -4.37
C GLY A 83 5.65 -10.23 -5.47
N TYR A 84 4.33 -10.27 -5.27
CA TYR A 84 3.35 -9.75 -6.22
C TYR A 84 2.01 -9.38 -5.57
N ILE A 85 1.20 -8.63 -6.30
CA ILE A 85 -0.22 -8.39 -6.02
C ILE A 85 -1.07 -8.75 -7.25
N CYS A 86 -2.30 -9.20 -7.00
CA CYS A 86 -3.30 -9.39 -8.05
C CYS A 86 -4.33 -8.27 -8.04
N ARG A 87 -4.45 -7.54 -9.16
CA ARG A 87 -5.56 -6.64 -9.41
C ARG A 87 -6.76 -7.45 -9.92
N CYS A 88 -7.76 -7.60 -9.07
CA CYS A 88 -8.95 -8.38 -9.38
C CYS A 88 -9.96 -7.61 -10.22
N PRO A 89 -10.56 -8.24 -11.25
CA PRO A 89 -11.71 -7.67 -11.95
C PRO A 89 -12.93 -7.52 -11.03
N ASP A 90 -13.89 -6.72 -11.46
CA ASP A 90 -15.13 -6.49 -10.71
C ASP A 90 -15.82 -7.82 -10.36
N GLY A 91 -16.23 -7.93 -9.09
CA GLY A 91 -16.89 -9.12 -8.57
C GLY A 91 -15.95 -10.29 -8.27
N PHE A 92 -14.63 -10.09 -8.25
CA PHE A 92 -13.66 -11.06 -7.73
C PHE A 92 -12.87 -10.51 -6.54
N SER A 93 -12.42 -11.38 -5.66
CA SER A 93 -11.60 -11.02 -4.50
C SER A 93 -10.68 -12.16 -4.04
N GLY A 94 -9.82 -11.87 -3.07
CA GLY A 94 -8.78 -12.78 -2.58
C GLY A 94 -7.41 -12.44 -3.16
N ILE A 95 -6.35 -12.96 -2.52
CA ILE A 95 -4.95 -12.68 -2.89
C ILE A 95 -4.66 -13.06 -4.35
N HIS A 96 -5.32 -14.12 -4.84
CA HIS A 96 -5.20 -14.56 -6.23
C HIS A 96 -6.52 -14.37 -7.01
N CYS A 97 -7.42 -13.50 -6.56
CA CYS A 97 -8.74 -13.28 -7.18
C CYS A 97 -9.60 -14.55 -7.30
N GLN A 98 -9.40 -15.54 -6.42
CA GLN A 98 -10.05 -16.84 -6.51
C GLN A 98 -11.52 -16.85 -6.06
N HIS A 99 -11.98 -15.82 -5.35
CA HIS A 99 -13.35 -15.76 -4.84
C HIS A 99 -14.24 -14.93 -5.76
N SER A 100 -15.34 -15.52 -6.24
CA SER A 100 -16.36 -14.83 -7.04
C SER A 100 -17.48 -14.28 -6.15
N ALA A 101 -17.70 -12.97 -6.17
CA ALA A 101 -18.84 -12.31 -5.53
C ALA A 101 -20.17 -12.56 -6.27
N PHE A 102 -20.14 -13.06 -7.51
CA PHE A 102 -21.32 -13.43 -8.30
C PHE A 102 -22.11 -14.64 -7.75
N GLY A 103 -21.66 -15.26 -6.65
CA GLY A 103 -22.31 -16.39 -6.00
C GLY A 103 -23.30 -16.04 -4.88
N LYS A 104 -23.57 -14.76 -4.59
CA LYS A 104 -24.59 -14.35 -3.59
C LYS A 104 -25.51 -13.25 -4.11
N GLN A 105 -26.25 -13.55 -5.17
CA GLN A 105 -27.58 -12.99 -5.38
C GLN A 105 -28.62 -14.12 -5.32
N GLN A 106 -28.80 -14.71 -4.13
CA GLN A 106 -30.10 -15.29 -3.79
C GLN A 106 -30.59 -14.66 -2.49
N LYS A 107 -31.64 -13.83 -2.64
CA LYS A 107 -32.45 -13.16 -1.62
C LYS A 107 -31.76 -12.10 -0.75
N LEU A 108 -31.74 -10.87 -1.26
CA LEU A 108 -32.20 -9.72 -0.47
C LEU A 108 -33.38 -9.06 -1.19
N SER A 109 -34.45 -9.85 -1.37
CA SER A 109 -35.80 -9.33 -1.61
C SER A 109 -36.60 -9.58 -0.34
N THR A 110 -36.44 -8.69 0.62
CA THR A 110 -37.50 -8.27 1.54
C THR A 110 -37.07 -6.94 2.12
N SER A 111 -37.88 -5.93 1.84
CA SER A 111 -37.84 -4.58 2.36
C SER A 111 -37.58 -4.57 3.87
N GLN A 112 -36.43 -4.08 4.28
CA GLN A 112 -36.26 -3.50 5.60
C GLN A 112 -35.55 -2.17 5.40
N ALA A 113 -36.32 -1.10 5.53
CA ALA A 113 -35.81 0.24 5.66
C ALA A 113 -34.79 0.24 6.80
N PHE A 114 -33.56 0.66 6.52
CA PHE A 114 -32.69 1.18 7.56
C PHE A 114 -33.29 2.52 7.98
N ASP A 115 -34.25 2.45 8.88
CA ASP A 115 -34.75 3.60 9.63
C ASP A 115 -33.54 4.14 10.40
N SER A 116 -32.91 5.17 9.83
CA SER A 116 -31.88 5.95 10.51
C SER A 116 -32.61 6.83 11.51
N LYS A 117 -33.11 6.22 12.59
CA LYS A 117 -33.56 6.99 13.74
C LYS A 117 -32.32 7.45 14.50
N PRO A 118 -32.13 8.76 14.71
CA PRO A 118 -31.07 9.28 15.56
C PRO A 118 -31.39 8.87 17.00
N GLU A 119 -30.53 8.08 17.63
CA GLU A 119 -30.59 7.91 19.07
C GLU A 119 -30.08 9.19 19.72
N ASP A 120 -30.99 9.78 20.50
CA ASP A 120 -30.86 11.00 21.26
C ASP A 120 -29.63 10.96 22.16
N ILE A 121 -28.77 11.98 22.03
CA ILE A 121 -27.81 12.35 23.07
C ILE A 121 -28.65 12.86 24.25
N ALA A 122 -28.98 11.94 25.15
CA ALA A 122 -29.51 12.29 26.45
C ALA A 122 -28.45 13.11 27.19
N LYS A 123 -28.82 14.35 27.45
CA LYS A 123 -28.19 15.25 28.40
C LYS A 123 -28.18 14.56 29.77
N ASP A 124 -27.00 14.35 30.33
CA ASP A 124 -26.85 14.22 31.77
C ASP A 124 -26.21 15.52 32.25
N GLU A 125 -27.08 16.48 32.57
CA GLU A 125 -26.78 17.67 33.33
C GLU A 125 -27.59 17.56 34.61
N SER A 126 -26.91 17.14 35.68
CA SER A 126 -27.24 17.34 37.09
C SER A 126 -25.89 17.33 37.79
N ASP A 127 -25.27 18.47 38.10
CA ASP A 127 -25.70 19.47 39.08
C ASP A 127 -26.17 18.78 40.37
N ASP A 128 -25.24 18.67 41.34
CA ASP A 128 -25.49 19.12 42.71
C ASP A 128 -24.25 18.93 43.61
N THR A 129 -23.68 20.08 44.01
CA THR A 129 -23.27 20.44 45.38
C THR A 129 -22.31 19.56 46.19
N ASN A 130 -21.12 20.08 46.46
CA ASN A 130 -20.66 20.61 47.77
C ASN A 130 -19.13 20.65 47.84
#